data_AF-A0AAW2NCT2-F1
#
_entry.id   AF-A0AAW2NCT2-F1
#
_cell.length_a   1.000
_cell.length_b   1.000
_cell.length_c   1.000
_cell.angle_alpha   90.00
_cell.angle_beta   90.00
_cell.angle_gamma   90.00
#
_symmetry.space_group_name_H-M   'P 1'
#
loop_
_entity.id
_entity.type
_entity.pdbx_description
1 polymer ?
#
loop_
_entity_poly.entity_id
_entity_poly.type
_entity_poly.pdbx_seq_one_letter_code
_entity_poly.pdbx_strand_id
1 'polypeptide(L)'
;MFNKIMKRGQKKPSKSEATEPPPVATAAAAPNVTAAPQPLLSLATIQNPGVVEVLPMLRDVAVPDRHVVFIRKVLVCCFFFDFSDTMKSAREKEIKRQTLAELVDIVQSGSCKLNEIMQEDMVKMISMNIFRCLPPAPHENSGADGGDPEEDDMFMDPAWPHLQLVYELLLRYVVSPDTDTKLAKRFIDHSFVTKLLELFDSEDMREREYLKTIVHRIYGRFMVHRPLIRNEINNIFYRFIFEIERGVLKYWPLTNCGKEVLFLGELEEILEVTQSAEFQRCMVPLFRQIGRSLNSPHFQVAERALFWWNNEHIVALIAENRHVILPIIFDALEKNIRSHWNQAINGLSANVRRMFQEMDAELFDECQRQHAAKEAMAGKLEEQRVSTWKRLEEVAAGTMGKNMVLVSGL
;
A
#
# COMPACT_ATOMS: atom_id res chain seq x y z
N MET A 1 21.99 29.90 -46.07
CA MET A 1 22.61 31.24 -46.08
C MET A 1 23.39 31.36 -44.76
N PHE A 2 24.73 31.34 -44.70
CA PHE A 2 25.76 32.29 -45.21
C PHE A 2 26.06 33.53 -44.31
N ASN A 3 26.91 33.31 -43.29
CA ASN A 3 28.11 34.11 -42.92
C ASN A 3 28.04 35.51 -42.24
N LYS A 4 29.20 35.85 -41.59
CA LYS A 4 29.67 37.15 -41.00
C LYS A 4 29.05 37.54 -39.63
N ILE A 5 29.73 38.20 -38.67
CA ILE A 5 31.13 38.71 -38.43
C ILE A 5 31.29 38.88 -36.87
N MET A 6 32.42 38.85 -36.12
CA MET A 6 33.88 38.57 -36.25
C MET A 6 34.84 39.75 -35.91
N LYS A 7 35.72 39.59 -34.88
CA LYS A 7 36.72 40.55 -34.31
C LYS A 7 36.09 41.68 -33.44
N ARG A 8 36.76 42.44 -32.54
CA ARG A 8 38.18 42.62 -32.08
C ARG A 8 38.16 43.21 -30.64
N GLY A 9 39.16 43.16 -29.74
CA GLY A 9 40.43 42.40 -29.68
C GLY A 9 41.69 43.22 -29.29
N GLN A 10 41.91 43.55 -28.00
CA GLN A 10 43.14 44.21 -27.45
C GLN A 10 43.56 43.70 -26.04
N LYS A 11 44.77 44.03 -25.57
CA LYS A 11 45.54 43.19 -24.60
C LYS A 11 46.72 43.92 -23.88
N LYS A 12 46.77 43.87 -22.53
CA LYS A 12 47.96 44.08 -21.62
C LYS A 12 48.61 45.49 -21.60
N PRO A 13 49.46 45.89 -20.60
CA PRO A 13 50.71 45.23 -20.12
C PRO A 13 50.87 45.05 -18.58
N SER A 14 52.11 44.83 -18.09
CA SER A 14 52.46 44.28 -16.76
C SER A 14 53.95 44.50 -16.36
N LYS A 15 54.27 44.54 -15.06
CA LYS A 15 55.58 44.35 -14.32
C LYS A 15 55.23 44.19 -12.81
N SER A 16 55.85 43.43 -11.89
CA SER A 16 57.27 43.13 -11.50
C SER A 16 57.97 44.32 -10.80
N GLU A 17 58.78 44.18 -9.72
CA GLU A 17 59.46 43.01 -9.11
C GLU A 17 60.01 43.30 -7.67
N ALA A 18 60.82 42.38 -7.08
CA ALA A 18 61.74 42.51 -5.91
C ALA A 18 61.20 42.36 -4.45
N THR A 19 62.05 42.18 -3.41
CA THR A 19 62.80 40.94 -2.98
C THR A 19 63.52 41.14 -1.61
N GLU A 20 63.21 40.31 -0.59
CA GLU A 20 64.03 39.86 0.60
C GLU A 20 64.73 40.86 1.59
N PRO A 21 65.22 40.43 2.79
CA PRO A 21 64.74 39.42 3.76
C PRO A 21 64.68 39.98 5.26
N PRO A 22 65.16 39.38 6.40
CA PRO A 22 64.49 39.57 7.72
C PRO A 22 65.36 40.16 8.87
N PRO A 23 64.82 40.35 10.10
CA PRO A 23 65.56 39.89 11.29
C PRO A 23 64.76 39.38 12.53
N VAL A 24 65.28 38.28 13.09
CA VAL A 24 65.39 37.83 14.51
C VAL A 24 64.60 38.52 15.66
N ALA A 25 63.70 37.73 16.26
CA ALA A 25 63.34 37.51 17.68
C ALA A 25 63.54 38.57 18.81
N THR A 26 62.51 38.68 19.67
CA THR A 26 62.61 38.46 21.14
C THR A 26 61.22 38.18 21.74
N ALA A 27 61.14 37.72 23.01
CA ALA A 27 59.93 37.13 23.58
C ALA A 27 59.30 37.91 24.75
N ALA A 28 57.98 37.80 24.90
CA ALA A 28 57.22 38.14 26.10
C ALA A 28 56.01 37.20 26.26
N ALA A 29 55.61 36.91 27.50
CA ALA A 29 54.44 36.09 27.85
C ALA A 29 53.41 36.99 28.61
N ALA A 30 52.13 36.66 28.83
CA ALA A 30 51.34 35.45 28.58
C ALA A 30 49.86 35.87 28.26
N PRO A 31 48.81 35.17 28.73
CA PRO A 31 48.18 33.98 28.13
C PRO A 31 46.77 34.26 27.57
N ASN A 32 46.22 33.34 26.74
CA ASN A 32 44.93 32.68 27.02
C ASN A 32 44.44 31.68 25.95
N VAL A 33 43.79 30.62 26.44
CA VAL A 33 42.74 29.79 25.82
C VAL A 33 42.82 29.57 24.29
N THR A 34 43.58 28.57 23.88
CA THR A 34 43.35 27.87 22.61
C THR A 34 42.11 26.98 22.72
N ALA A 35 40.99 27.38 22.13
CA ALA A 35 39.82 26.51 22.00
C ALA A 35 40.13 25.36 21.02
N ALA A 36 40.18 24.13 21.52
CA ALA A 36 40.30 22.95 20.67
C ALA A 36 38.98 22.71 19.90
N PRO A 37 39.03 22.30 18.61
CA PRO A 37 37.82 21.92 17.88
C PRO A 37 37.21 20.67 18.53
N GLN A 38 35.99 20.79 19.07
CA GLN A 38 35.28 19.62 19.58
C GLN A 38 34.92 18.69 18.42
N PRO A 39 35.14 17.36 18.55
CA PRO A 39 34.77 16.41 17.51
C PRO A 39 33.24 16.33 17.39
N LEU A 40 32.75 16.36 16.15
CA LEU A 40 31.36 16.00 15.84
C LEU A 40 31.08 14.59 16.36
N LEU A 41 30.04 14.45 17.18
CA LEU A 41 29.65 13.17 17.77
C LEU A 41 29.21 12.19 16.67
N SER A 42 29.91 11.05 16.59
CA SER A 42 29.58 9.97 15.66
C SER A 42 28.21 9.34 15.99
N LEU A 43 27.47 8.95 14.96
CA LEU A 43 26.22 8.18 15.07
C LEU A 43 26.36 6.92 15.95
N ALA A 44 27.57 6.34 16.03
CA ALA A 44 27.86 5.18 16.89
C ALA A 44 27.64 5.44 18.39
N THR A 45 27.60 6.70 18.83
CA THR A 45 27.44 7.07 20.25
C THR A 45 25.98 7.11 20.72
N ILE A 46 25.02 6.95 19.80
CA ILE A 46 23.57 7.18 20.05
C ILE A 46 22.91 6.06 20.89
N GLN A 47 23.59 4.95 21.16
CA GLN A 47 23.00 3.79 21.84
C GLN A 47 23.06 3.81 23.39
N ASN A 48 23.48 4.91 24.02
CA ASN A 48 23.68 4.95 25.48
C ASN A 48 22.68 5.92 26.17
N PRO A 49 21.49 5.45 26.62
CA PRO A 49 20.39 6.32 27.06
C PRO A 49 20.60 7.00 28.43
N GLY A 50 21.72 6.75 29.12
CA GLY A 50 21.95 7.23 30.49
C GLY A 50 22.24 8.73 30.65
N VAL A 51 22.42 9.49 29.55
CA VAL A 51 22.78 10.93 29.61
C VAL A 51 22.01 11.73 28.55
N VAL A 52 20.69 11.80 28.66
CA VAL A 52 19.88 12.74 27.86
C VAL A 52 19.94 14.14 28.50
N GLU A 53 20.78 15.01 27.93
CA GLU A 53 21.00 16.38 28.41
C GLU A 53 19.77 17.28 28.18
N VAL A 54 19.40 18.09 29.17
CA VAL A 54 18.33 19.10 29.04
C VAL A 54 18.89 20.33 28.33
N LEU A 55 18.55 20.47 27.05
CA LEU A 55 19.04 21.56 26.19
C LEU A 55 18.19 22.84 26.35
N PRO A 56 18.81 24.04 26.39
CA PRO A 56 18.08 25.31 26.51
C PRO A 56 17.12 25.53 25.34
N MET A 57 16.09 26.38 25.52
CA MET A 57 15.11 26.65 24.46
C MET A 57 15.73 27.53 23.36
N LEU A 58 15.41 27.25 22.10
CA LEU A 58 16.07 27.87 20.95
C LEU A 58 15.88 29.39 20.87
N ARG A 59 14.80 29.91 21.48
CA ARG A 59 14.53 31.35 21.64
C ARG A 59 15.60 32.06 22.48
N ASP A 60 16.09 31.41 23.52
CA ASP A 60 17.00 31.98 24.53
C ASP A 60 18.47 31.87 24.10
N VAL A 61 18.74 31.09 23.04
CA VAL A 61 20.05 30.89 22.44
C VAL A 61 20.38 32.00 21.44
N ALA A 62 21.62 32.48 21.46
CA ALA A 62 22.12 33.48 20.52
C ALA A 62 22.07 32.97 19.06
N VAL A 63 21.73 33.86 18.11
CA VAL A 63 21.50 33.52 16.70
C VAL A 63 22.56 32.60 16.06
N PRO A 64 23.89 32.82 16.21
CA PRO A 64 24.89 31.91 15.63
C PRO A 64 24.79 30.47 16.17
N ASP A 65 24.56 30.31 17.47
CA ASP A 65 24.61 29.01 18.16
C ASP A 65 23.33 28.18 17.98
N ARG A 66 22.24 28.80 17.50
CA ARG A 66 20.95 28.13 17.27
C ARG A 66 21.07 26.90 16.37
N HIS A 67 21.93 26.93 15.35
CA HIS A 67 22.10 25.76 14.47
C HIS A 67 22.68 24.55 15.22
N VAL A 68 23.65 24.77 16.14
CA VAL A 68 24.24 23.73 16.97
C VAL A 68 23.20 23.17 17.94
N VAL A 69 22.47 24.04 18.64
CA VAL A 69 21.46 23.62 19.62
C VAL A 69 20.30 22.89 18.94
N PHE A 70 19.88 23.30 17.75
CA PHE A 70 18.88 22.58 16.96
C PHE A 70 19.34 21.16 16.59
N ILE A 71 20.57 21.00 16.08
CA ILE A 71 21.12 19.67 15.75
C ILE A 71 21.23 18.80 17.02
N ARG A 72 21.67 19.37 18.16
CA ARG A 72 21.66 18.63 19.45
C ARG A 72 20.24 18.20 19.88
N LYS A 73 19.22 19.04 19.68
CA LYS A 73 17.80 18.68 19.94
C LYS A 73 17.31 17.57 19.01
N VAL A 74 17.64 17.63 17.72
CA VAL A 74 17.34 16.56 16.76
C VAL A 74 17.99 15.23 17.17
N LEU A 75 19.26 15.24 17.60
CA LEU A 75 19.94 14.04 18.11
C LEU A 75 19.30 13.46 19.38
N VAL A 76 18.77 14.29 20.29
CA VAL A 76 17.97 13.82 21.44
C VAL A 76 16.69 13.09 20.98
N CYS A 77 16.07 13.53 19.89
CA CYS A 77 14.90 12.86 19.32
C CYS A 77 15.21 11.54 18.58
N CYS A 78 16.48 11.25 18.27
CA CYS A 78 16.91 9.96 17.71
C CYS A 78 16.97 8.80 18.72
N PHE A 79 16.89 9.06 20.02
CA PHE A 79 16.86 8.00 21.03
C PHE A 79 15.50 7.29 21.05
N PHE A 80 15.52 5.95 20.97
CA PHE A 80 14.34 5.11 21.16
C PHE A 80 14.16 4.78 22.64
N PHE A 81 12.90 4.71 23.08
CA PHE A 81 12.55 4.30 24.43
C PHE A 81 11.59 3.12 24.38
N ASP A 82 11.82 2.16 25.27
CA ASP A 82 10.91 1.07 25.57
C ASP A 82 9.70 1.62 26.33
N PHE A 83 8.49 1.46 25.77
CA PHE A 83 7.22 1.91 26.36
C PHE A 83 6.42 0.79 27.04
N SER A 84 6.89 -0.47 27.02
CA SER A 84 6.25 -1.58 27.75
C SER A 84 6.36 -1.43 29.27
N ASP A 85 7.39 -0.72 29.74
CA ASP A 85 7.46 -0.17 31.11
C ASP A 85 7.38 1.35 31.01
N THR A 86 6.30 1.94 31.54
CA THR A 86 6.07 3.41 31.50
C THR A 86 6.94 4.17 32.50
N MET A 87 7.38 3.55 33.60
CA MET A 87 8.14 4.17 34.68
C MET A 87 9.64 4.21 34.38
N LYS A 88 10.16 3.17 33.70
CA LYS A 88 11.54 3.10 33.21
C LYS A 88 11.85 4.24 32.26
N SER A 89 12.91 5.00 32.58
CA SER A 89 13.36 6.19 31.84
C SER A 89 12.29 7.26 31.63
N ALA A 90 11.35 7.43 32.58
CA ALA A 90 10.28 8.42 32.49
C ALA A 90 10.80 9.87 32.31
N ARG A 91 11.94 10.22 32.93
CA ARG A 91 12.59 11.53 32.77
C ARG A 91 13.07 11.75 31.33
N GLU A 92 13.75 10.76 30.77
CA GLU A 92 14.36 10.85 29.43
C GLU A 92 13.28 10.83 28.34
N LYS A 93 12.20 10.04 28.55
CA LYS A 93 10.97 10.07 27.75
C LYS A 93 10.34 11.46 27.74
N GLU A 94 10.23 12.12 28.89
CA GLU A 94 9.66 13.47 28.98
C GLU A 94 10.57 14.53 28.32
N ILE A 95 11.89 14.42 28.47
CA ILE A 95 12.85 15.30 27.76
C ILE A 95 12.70 15.16 26.24
N LYS A 96 12.58 13.93 25.70
CA LYS A 96 12.31 13.74 24.26
C LYS A 96 10.94 14.29 23.86
N ARG A 97 9.89 14.08 24.65
CA ARG A 97 8.53 14.62 24.38
C ARG A 97 8.56 16.15 24.30
N GLN A 98 9.16 16.81 25.27
CA GLN A 98 9.24 18.27 25.31
C GLN A 98 10.16 18.85 24.23
N THR A 99 11.21 18.13 23.85
CA THR A 99 12.10 18.52 22.73
C THR A 99 11.39 18.39 21.38
N LEU A 100 10.63 17.31 21.15
CA LEU A 100 9.80 17.14 19.96
C LEU A 100 8.74 18.25 19.84
N ALA A 101 8.06 18.59 20.95
CA ALA A 101 7.10 19.69 20.97
C ALA A 101 7.74 21.04 20.61
N GLU A 102 8.93 21.35 21.13
CA GLU A 102 9.66 22.57 20.77
C GLU A 102 10.03 22.59 19.27
N LEU A 103 10.43 21.45 18.68
CA LEU A 103 10.68 21.36 17.24
C LEU A 103 9.41 21.61 16.40
N VAL A 104 8.26 21.08 16.84
CA VAL A 104 6.95 21.34 16.19
C VAL A 104 6.60 22.83 16.22
N ASP A 105 6.79 23.49 17.36
CA ASP A 105 6.55 24.94 17.51
C ASP A 105 7.51 25.77 16.64
N ILE A 106 8.79 25.40 16.56
CA ILE A 106 9.79 26.08 15.70
C ILE A 106 9.37 26.01 14.22
N VAL A 107 8.96 24.83 13.74
CA VAL A 107 8.56 24.62 12.33
C VAL A 107 7.20 25.27 12.03
N GLN A 108 6.26 25.28 12.97
CA GLN A 108 4.95 25.95 12.79
C GLN A 108 5.09 27.48 12.77
N SER A 109 5.93 28.04 13.64
CA SER A 109 6.05 29.49 13.83
C SER A 109 6.93 30.20 12.79
N GLY A 110 7.71 29.47 11.99
CA GLY A 110 8.72 30.04 11.10
C GLY A 110 9.86 30.78 11.83
N SER A 111 9.94 30.66 13.15
CA SER A 111 10.82 31.46 14.02
C SER A 111 12.32 31.12 13.87
N CYS A 112 12.65 30.00 13.23
CA CYS A 112 14.00 29.64 12.84
C CYS A 112 14.06 29.26 11.35
N LYS A 113 14.91 29.92 10.58
CA LYS A 113 15.16 29.56 9.17
C LYS A 113 16.06 28.32 9.13
N LEU A 114 15.46 27.17 8.87
CA LEU A 114 16.18 25.89 8.75
C LEU A 114 17.10 25.91 7.51
N ASN A 115 18.41 25.77 7.72
CA ASN A 115 19.36 25.56 6.62
C ASN A 115 19.27 24.12 6.07
N GLU A 116 19.99 23.82 4.99
CA GLU A 116 19.94 22.51 4.33
C GLU A 116 20.29 21.35 5.28
N ILE A 117 21.32 21.50 6.11
CA ILE A 117 21.77 20.49 7.08
C ILE A 117 20.71 20.25 8.17
N MET A 118 20.12 21.33 8.71
CA MET A 118 19.06 21.25 9.72
C MET A 118 17.81 20.54 9.17
N GLN A 119 17.47 20.75 7.90
CA GLN A 119 16.36 20.03 7.25
C GLN A 119 16.71 18.56 7.02
N GLU A 120 17.93 18.28 6.54
CA GLU A 120 18.40 16.91 6.28
C GLU A 120 18.37 16.05 7.56
N ASP A 121 18.98 16.53 8.66
CA ASP A 121 19.04 15.77 9.91
C ASP A 121 17.66 15.67 10.60
N MET A 122 16.81 16.69 10.48
CA MET A 122 15.43 16.61 10.97
C MET A 122 14.62 15.54 10.21
N VAL A 123 14.72 15.47 8.87
CA VAL A 123 14.02 14.45 8.08
C VAL A 123 14.60 13.05 8.31
N LYS A 124 15.92 12.90 8.54
CA LYS A 124 16.50 11.63 9.01
C LYS A 124 15.91 11.20 10.35
N MET A 125 15.85 12.09 11.34
CA MET A 125 15.29 11.79 12.66
C MET A 125 13.80 11.39 12.58
N ILE A 126 13.01 12.11 11.77
CA ILE A 126 11.62 11.74 11.48
C ILE A 126 11.57 10.33 10.88
N SER A 127 12.36 10.07 9.83
CA SER A 127 12.43 8.79 9.13
C SER A 127 12.76 7.63 10.08
N MET A 128 13.73 7.82 10.98
CA MET A 128 14.12 6.83 11.99
C MET A 128 12.98 6.52 12.98
N ASN A 129 12.16 7.49 13.35
CA ASN A 129 11.09 7.30 14.31
C ASN A 129 9.81 6.69 13.68
N ILE A 130 9.48 7.02 12.43
CA ILE A 130 8.24 6.53 11.78
C ILE A 130 8.42 5.20 11.05
N PHE A 131 9.52 5.00 10.30
CA PHE A 131 9.72 3.82 9.46
C PHE A 131 10.21 2.62 10.28
N ARG A 132 9.28 2.03 11.04
CA ARG A 132 9.45 0.80 11.83
C ARG A 132 8.72 -0.36 11.15
N CYS A 133 9.14 -1.59 11.44
CA CYS A 133 8.29 -2.75 11.15
C CYS A 133 7.03 -2.65 12.02
N LEU A 134 5.86 -2.79 11.40
CA LEU A 134 4.61 -2.90 12.12
C LEU A 134 4.57 -4.22 12.93
N PRO A 135 3.84 -4.30 14.05
CA PRO A 135 3.62 -5.56 14.75
C PRO A 135 2.86 -6.54 13.85
N PRO A 136 3.10 -7.87 13.96
CA PRO A 136 2.31 -8.87 13.24
C PRO A 136 0.87 -8.86 13.76
N ALA A 137 -0.10 -8.84 12.86
CA ALA A 137 -1.51 -8.72 13.20
C ALA A 137 -1.99 -9.92 14.06
N PRO A 138 -2.86 -9.71 15.07
CA PRO A 138 -3.24 -10.76 16.02
C PRO A 138 -3.98 -11.94 15.36
N HIS A 139 -4.62 -11.69 14.21
CA HIS A 139 -5.32 -12.69 13.41
C HIS A 139 -4.40 -13.58 12.56
N GLU A 140 -3.09 -13.29 12.44
CA GLU A 140 -2.15 -14.17 11.71
C GLU A 140 -1.69 -15.37 12.56
N ASN A 141 -1.54 -15.17 13.88
CA ASN A 141 -1.08 -16.20 14.81
C ASN A 141 -2.23 -17.03 15.41
N SER A 142 -3.46 -16.52 15.35
CA SER A 142 -4.64 -17.15 15.94
C SER A 142 -5.33 -18.08 14.94
N GLY A 143 -5.06 -19.38 15.01
CA GLY A 143 -5.80 -20.42 14.28
C GLY A 143 -7.24 -20.65 14.77
N ALA A 144 -7.89 -19.60 15.30
CA ALA A 144 -9.18 -19.63 15.97
C ALA A 144 -10.30 -19.19 15.01
N ASP A 145 -10.75 -20.11 14.17
CA ASP A 145 -11.95 -19.95 13.35
C ASP A 145 -13.20 -19.94 14.26
N GLY A 146 -13.85 -18.78 14.45
CA GLY A 146 -15.11 -18.68 15.21
C GLY A 146 -15.27 -17.51 16.21
N GLY A 147 -14.36 -16.54 16.26
CA GLY A 147 -14.59 -15.28 17.00
C GLY A 147 -15.53 -14.32 16.25
N ASP A 148 -16.34 -13.54 16.98
CA ASP A 148 -17.22 -12.51 16.40
C ASP A 148 -16.41 -11.21 16.19
N PRO A 149 -16.25 -10.69 14.95
CA PRO A 149 -15.29 -9.62 14.65
C PRO A 149 -15.70 -8.21 15.14
N GLU A 150 -16.72 -8.10 15.99
CA GLU A 150 -17.11 -6.82 16.63
C GLU A 150 -16.39 -6.57 17.98
N GLU A 151 -15.61 -7.55 18.50
CA GLU A 151 -14.77 -7.41 19.71
C GLU A 151 -13.25 -7.38 19.42
N ASP A 152 -12.82 -6.92 18.24
CA ASP A 152 -11.40 -6.68 17.95
C ASP A 152 -10.86 -5.49 18.78
N ASP A 153 -10.07 -5.83 19.81
CA ASP A 153 -9.47 -4.90 20.79
C ASP A 153 -8.50 -3.93 20.07
N MET A 154 -8.95 -2.70 19.81
CA MET A 154 -8.27 -1.74 18.93
C MET A 154 -6.82 -1.47 19.34
N PHE A 155 -5.85 -1.97 18.56
CA PHE A 155 -4.43 -1.77 18.84
C PHE A 155 -4.06 -0.28 18.91
N MET A 156 -3.37 0.08 19.99
CA MET A 156 -2.86 1.43 20.24
C MET A 156 -1.36 1.36 20.49
N ASP A 157 -0.56 2.05 19.66
CA ASP A 157 0.90 2.04 19.81
C ASP A 157 1.32 2.67 21.17
N PRO A 158 2.06 1.95 22.04
CA PRO A 158 2.50 2.48 23.33
C PRO A 158 3.44 3.69 23.24
N ALA A 159 4.17 3.84 22.13
CA ALA A 159 5.05 4.98 21.86
C ALA A 159 4.32 6.19 21.26
N TRP A 160 2.98 6.14 21.12
CA TRP A 160 2.16 7.23 20.59
C TRP A 160 2.47 8.64 21.13
N PRO A 161 2.75 8.84 22.44
CA PRO A 161 3.12 10.17 22.97
C PRO A 161 4.39 10.79 22.36
N HIS A 162 5.24 9.99 21.70
CA HIS A 162 6.35 10.48 20.87
C HIS A 162 6.00 10.46 19.39
N LEU A 163 5.40 9.38 18.88
CA LEU A 163 5.06 9.24 17.46
C LEU A 163 4.13 10.35 16.97
N GLN A 164 3.12 10.74 17.77
CA GLN A 164 2.21 11.84 17.45
C GLN A 164 2.96 13.14 17.15
N LEU A 165 3.98 13.46 17.96
CA LEU A 165 4.77 14.69 17.79
C LEU A 165 5.73 14.60 16.60
N VAL A 166 6.21 13.40 16.25
CA VAL A 166 7.00 13.18 15.03
C VAL A 166 6.13 13.32 13.77
N TYR A 167 4.92 12.76 13.78
CA TYR A 167 3.96 12.94 12.69
C TYR A 167 3.49 14.38 12.55
N GLU A 168 3.22 15.07 13.66
CA GLU A 168 2.93 16.50 13.64
C GLU A 168 4.10 17.29 13.06
N LEU A 169 5.35 17.01 13.47
CA LEU A 169 6.55 17.68 12.94
C LEU A 169 6.69 17.49 11.42
N LEU A 170 6.47 16.26 10.93
CA LEU A 170 6.46 15.97 9.49
C LEU A 170 5.34 16.73 8.77
N LEU A 171 4.12 16.75 9.32
CA LEU A 171 3.00 17.50 8.78
C LEU A 171 3.29 19.02 8.72
N ARG A 172 3.84 19.61 9.79
CA ARG A 172 4.24 21.02 9.81
C ARG A 172 5.33 21.31 8.79
N TYR A 173 6.34 20.45 8.64
CA TYR A 173 7.38 20.63 7.63
C TYR A 173 6.82 20.54 6.20
N VAL A 174 5.96 19.55 5.92
CA VAL A 174 5.29 19.38 4.61
C VAL A 174 4.34 20.54 4.28
N VAL A 175 3.73 21.19 5.26
CA VAL A 175 2.77 22.30 5.07
C VAL A 175 3.40 23.69 5.18
N SER A 176 4.51 23.86 5.90
CA SER A 176 5.15 25.17 6.17
C SER A 176 5.44 25.96 4.88
N PRO A 177 5.02 27.24 4.78
CA PRO A 177 5.22 28.05 3.57
C PRO A 177 6.70 28.36 3.30
N ASP A 178 7.53 28.43 4.34
CA ASP A 178 8.97 28.75 4.24
C ASP A 178 9.82 27.61 3.65
N THR A 179 9.26 26.41 3.52
CA THR A 179 9.95 25.21 3.01
C THR A 179 9.98 25.21 1.47
N ASP A 180 11.16 25.45 0.87
CA ASP A 180 11.32 25.36 -0.61
C ASP A 180 11.12 23.92 -1.09
N THR A 181 10.11 23.72 -1.95
CA THR A 181 9.77 22.42 -2.53
C THR A 181 10.85 21.87 -3.46
N LYS A 182 11.74 22.72 -3.99
CA LYS A 182 12.90 22.30 -4.80
C LYS A 182 14.01 21.68 -3.94
N LEU A 183 14.10 22.09 -2.67
CA LEU A 183 15.04 21.58 -1.69
C LEU A 183 14.46 20.38 -0.95
N ALA A 184 13.26 20.51 -0.38
CA ALA A 184 12.64 19.48 0.46
C ALA A 184 12.43 18.14 -0.26
N LYS A 185 12.24 18.14 -1.59
CA LYS A 185 12.17 16.93 -2.43
C LYS A 185 13.49 16.13 -2.54
N ARG A 186 14.59 16.62 -1.95
CA ARG A 186 15.85 15.86 -1.77
C ARG A 186 15.78 14.92 -0.56
N PHE A 187 14.93 15.24 0.41
CA PHE A 187 14.79 14.52 1.67
C PHE A 187 13.47 13.73 1.71
N ILE A 188 12.39 14.33 1.22
CA ILE A 188 11.16 13.63 0.82
C ILE A 188 11.39 13.16 -0.62
N ASP A 189 12.04 12.02 -0.77
CA ASP A 189 12.31 11.41 -2.07
C ASP A 189 11.25 10.33 -2.40
N HIS A 190 11.47 9.55 -3.46
CA HIS A 190 10.56 8.44 -3.77
C HIS A 190 10.63 7.30 -2.74
N SER A 191 11.80 7.00 -2.15
CA SER A 191 11.90 5.96 -1.10
C SER A 191 11.17 6.36 0.18
N PHE A 192 11.27 7.62 0.61
CA PHE A 192 10.52 8.16 1.73
C PHE A 192 9.01 8.02 1.51
N VAL A 193 8.52 8.35 0.32
CA VAL A 193 7.08 8.29 0.01
C VAL A 193 6.56 6.85 -0.06
N THR A 194 7.31 5.89 -0.63
CA THR A 194 6.92 4.48 -0.61
C THR A 194 6.82 3.95 0.83
N LYS A 195 7.84 4.19 1.67
CA LYS A 195 7.82 3.77 3.08
C LYS A 195 6.73 4.44 3.93
N LEU A 196 6.29 5.64 3.54
CA LEU A 196 5.17 6.32 4.18
C LEU A 196 3.81 5.71 3.78
N LEU A 197 3.73 5.08 2.60
CA LEU A 197 2.55 4.35 2.15
C LEU A 197 2.49 2.93 2.75
N GLU A 198 3.64 2.27 2.93
CA GLU A 198 3.75 0.98 3.65
C GLU A 198 3.20 1.04 5.09
N LEU A 199 3.21 2.23 5.74
CA LEU A 199 2.69 2.40 7.10
C LEU A 199 1.15 2.47 7.19
N PHE A 200 0.41 2.49 6.07
CA PHE A 200 -1.07 2.47 6.10
C PHE A 200 -1.64 1.17 6.65
N ASP A 201 -0.86 0.08 6.62
CA ASP A 201 -1.19 -1.21 7.22
C ASP A 201 -1.16 -1.17 8.77
N SER A 202 -0.81 -0.04 9.40
CA SER A 202 -0.83 0.12 10.86
C SER A 202 -2.24 0.01 11.43
N GLU A 203 -2.43 -0.85 12.42
CA GLU A 203 -3.71 -1.09 13.10
C GLU A 203 -4.19 0.12 13.93
N ASP A 204 -3.30 1.05 14.28
CA ASP A 204 -3.65 2.26 15.04
C ASP A 204 -4.36 3.31 14.18
N MET A 205 -5.66 3.55 14.44
CA MET A 205 -6.46 4.54 13.69
C MET A 205 -5.86 5.96 13.73
N ARG A 206 -5.15 6.31 14.81
CA ARG A 206 -4.56 7.65 15.00
C ARG A 206 -3.38 7.84 14.06
N GLU A 207 -2.61 6.79 13.83
CA GLU A 207 -1.53 6.76 12.85
C GLU A 207 -2.08 6.88 11.42
N ARG A 208 -3.09 6.09 11.07
CA ARG A 208 -3.73 6.14 9.74
C ARG A 208 -4.29 7.54 9.39
N GLU A 209 -4.84 8.27 10.36
CA GLU A 209 -5.35 9.63 10.13
C GLU A 209 -4.24 10.65 9.84
N TYR A 210 -3.10 10.56 10.55
CA TYR A 210 -1.92 11.38 10.25
C TYR A 210 -1.32 11.02 8.89
N LEU A 211 -1.17 9.72 8.58
CA LEU A 211 -0.65 9.25 7.29
C LEU A 211 -1.51 9.74 6.11
N LYS A 212 -2.85 9.56 6.20
CA LYS A 212 -3.82 10.10 5.22
C LYS A 212 -3.62 11.58 4.98
N THR A 213 -3.50 12.36 6.07
CA THR A 213 -3.33 13.81 6.01
C THR A 213 -1.99 14.20 5.39
N ILE A 214 -0.89 13.57 5.80
CA ILE A 214 0.47 13.88 5.32
C ILE A 214 0.62 13.49 3.85
N VAL A 215 0.20 12.29 3.44
CA VAL A 215 0.24 11.85 2.03
C VAL A 215 -0.60 12.75 1.14
N HIS A 216 -1.80 13.16 1.57
CA HIS A 216 -2.60 14.14 0.83
C HIS A 216 -1.85 15.47 0.63
N ARG A 217 -1.18 16.00 1.66
CA ARG A 217 -0.37 17.23 1.54
C ARG A 217 0.85 17.03 0.65
N ILE A 218 1.52 15.87 0.70
CA ILE A 218 2.63 15.53 -0.20
C ILE A 218 2.15 15.46 -1.65
N TYR A 219 1.07 14.73 -1.94
CA TYR A 219 0.46 14.64 -3.27
C TYR A 219 0.06 16.02 -3.80
N GLY A 220 -0.53 16.87 -2.95
CA GLY A 220 -0.87 18.25 -3.28
C GLY A 220 0.35 19.08 -3.69
N ARG A 221 1.36 19.17 -2.80
CA ARG A 221 2.50 20.10 -2.89
C ARG A 221 3.64 19.61 -3.81
N PHE A 222 3.96 18.32 -3.79
CA PHE A 222 5.12 17.75 -4.48
C PHE A 222 4.69 16.97 -5.73
N MET A 223 4.44 17.72 -6.82
CA MET A 223 4.00 17.21 -8.13
C MET A 223 4.76 15.97 -8.63
N VAL A 224 6.06 15.87 -8.31
CA VAL A 224 6.95 14.77 -8.74
C VAL A 224 6.56 13.40 -8.17
N HIS A 225 5.97 13.32 -6.97
CA HIS A 225 5.57 12.02 -6.39
C HIS A 225 4.17 11.58 -6.79
N ARG A 226 3.39 12.41 -7.50
CA ARG A 226 2.01 12.07 -7.92
C ARG A 226 1.90 10.77 -8.74
N PRO A 227 2.83 10.44 -9.67
CA PRO A 227 2.80 9.15 -10.36
C PRO A 227 3.06 7.98 -9.40
N LEU A 228 4.06 8.09 -8.51
CA LEU A 228 4.38 7.07 -7.51
C LEU A 228 3.20 6.83 -6.56
N ILE A 229 2.64 7.89 -5.98
CA ILE A 229 1.55 7.78 -4.99
C ILE A 229 0.33 7.07 -5.62
N ARG A 230 0.00 7.35 -6.88
CA ARG A 230 -1.06 6.59 -7.58
C ARG A 230 -0.66 5.15 -7.85
N ASN A 231 0.56 4.90 -8.33
CA ASN A 231 1.07 3.54 -8.60
C ASN A 231 1.05 2.66 -7.34
N GLU A 232 1.47 3.18 -6.20
CA GLU A 232 1.50 2.41 -4.95
C GLU A 232 0.11 2.25 -4.32
N ILE A 233 -0.74 3.27 -4.35
CA ILE A 233 -2.14 3.12 -3.90
C ILE A 233 -2.88 2.09 -4.78
N ASN A 234 -2.67 2.12 -6.10
CA ASN A 234 -3.12 1.09 -7.02
C ASN A 234 -2.58 -0.29 -6.59
N ASN A 235 -1.26 -0.46 -6.44
CA ASN A 235 -0.63 -1.72 -6.03
C ASN A 235 -1.19 -2.27 -4.70
N ILE A 236 -1.46 -1.41 -3.72
CA ILE A 236 -2.07 -1.78 -2.43
C ILE A 236 -3.47 -2.34 -2.66
N PHE A 237 -4.32 -1.69 -3.47
CA PHE A 237 -5.62 -2.24 -3.85
C PHE A 237 -5.50 -3.56 -4.61
N TYR A 238 -4.61 -3.69 -5.61
CA TYR A 238 -4.43 -4.97 -6.32
C TYR A 238 -3.93 -6.10 -5.40
N ARG A 239 -3.11 -5.78 -4.38
CA ARG A 239 -2.71 -6.76 -3.37
C ARG A 239 -3.88 -7.22 -2.53
N PHE A 240 -4.56 -6.27 -1.89
CA PHE A 240 -5.72 -6.53 -1.03
C PHE A 240 -6.80 -7.37 -1.73
N ILE A 241 -7.06 -7.08 -3.00
CA ILE A 241 -8.14 -7.71 -3.75
C ILE A 241 -7.69 -9.04 -4.40
N PHE A 242 -6.45 -9.12 -4.92
CA PHE A 242 -6.06 -10.17 -5.87
C PHE A 242 -4.71 -10.88 -5.65
N GLU A 243 -3.64 -10.24 -5.11
CA GLU A 243 -2.33 -10.93 -4.97
C GLU A 243 -2.22 -11.83 -3.73
N ILE A 244 -2.88 -11.49 -2.62
CA ILE A 244 -2.82 -12.34 -1.42
C ILE A 244 -3.54 -13.66 -1.74
N GLU A 245 -2.99 -14.81 -1.32
CA GLU A 245 -3.67 -16.12 -1.31
C GLU A 245 -4.92 -16.14 -0.39
N ARG A 246 -5.24 -14.99 0.21
CA ARG A 246 -6.37 -14.65 1.07
C ARG A 246 -7.04 -13.33 0.65
N GLY A 247 -6.88 -12.86 -0.59
CA GLY A 247 -7.49 -11.62 -1.04
C GLY A 247 -9.02 -11.63 -0.99
N VAL A 248 -9.65 -10.52 -1.36
CA VAL A 248 -11.12 -10.33 -1.41
C VAL A 248 -11.88 -11.58 -1.92
N LEU A 249 -11.40 -12.25 -2.98
CA LEU A 249 -12.04 -13.48 -3.51
C LEU A 249 -12.05 -14.70 -2.57
N LYS A 250 -11.20 -14.78 -1.53
CA LYS A 250 -11.26 -15.81 -0.48
C LYS A 250 -12.42 -15.54 0.48
N TYR A 251 -12.64 -14.29 0.84
CA TYR A 251 -13.69 -13.85 1.77
C TYR A 251 -15.05 -13.65 1.08
N TRP A 252 -15.23 -14.22 -0.12
CA TRP A 252 -16.47 -14.14 -0.89
C TRP A 252 -17.67 -14.68 -0.08
N PRO A 253 -18.76 -13.91 0.12
CA PRO A 253 -19.87 -14.32 0.99
C PRO A 253 -20.75 -15.47 0.46
N LEU A 254 -20.26 -16.72 0.54
CA LEU A 254 -20.96 -17.92 0.04
C LEU A 254 -22.29 -18.24 0.76
N THR A 255 -22.52 -17.71 1.96
CA THR A 255 -23.70 -18.01 2.80
C THR A 255 -24.64 -16.82 2.98
N ASN A 256 -24.28 -15.62 2.50
CA ASN A 256 -25.06 -14.40 2.68
C ASN A 256 -25.11 -13.60 1.37
N CYS A 257 -26.20 -13.80 0.62
CA CYS A 257 -26.45 -13.14 -0.66
C CYS A 257 -26.50 -11.60 -0.56
N GLY A 258 -26.90 -11.04 0.59
CA GLY A 258 -26.89 -9.60 0.82
C GLY A 258 -25.46 -9.05 0.87
N LYS A 259 -24.56 -9.72 1.62
CA LYS A 259 -23.13 -9.40 1.61
C LYS A 259 -22.51 -9.63 0.23
N GLU A 260 -22.89 -10.68 -0.50
CA GLU A 260 -22.40 -10.94 -1.88
C GLU A 260 -22.80 -9.82 -2.86
N VAL A 261 -24.04 -9.31 -2.80
CA VAL A 261 -24.50 -8.19 -3.64
C VAL A 261 -23.74 -6.89 -3.35
N LEU A 262 -23.41 -6.61 -2.08
CA LEU A 262 -22.55 -5.48 -1.72
C LEU A 262 -21.13 -5.67 -2.28
N PHE A 263 -20.54 -6.86 -2.10
CA PHE A 263 -19.20 -7.21 -2.60
C PHE A 263 -19.06 -7.06 -4.12
N LEU A 264 -20.10 -7.44 -4.87
CA LEU A 264 -20.22 -7.23 -6.33
C LEU A 264 -20.36 -5.75 -6.72
N GLY A 265 -20.75 -4.88 -5.78
CA GLY A 265 -20.79 -3.42 -5.96
C GLY A 265 -19.43 -2.77 -5.74
N GLU A 266 -18.79 -3.02 -4.59
CA GLU A 266 -17.44 -2.52 -4.28
C GLU A 266 -16.44 -2.91 -5.39
N LEU A 267 -16.51 -4.15 -5.88
CA LEU A 267 -15.68 -4.63 -6.99
C LEU A 267 -16.00 -3.96 -8.33
N GLU A 268 -17.23 -3.46 -8.56
CA GLU A 268 -17.54 -2.68 -9.76
C GLU A 268 -16.84 -1.31 -9.70
N GLU A 269 -16.99 -0.59 -8.58
CA GLU A 269 -16.39 0.74 -8.37
C GLU A 269 -14.86 0.69 -8.48
N ILE A 270 -14.22 -0.38 -7.99
CA ILE A 270 -12.77 -0.56 -8.13
C ILE A 270 -12.38 -0.92 -9.57
N LEU A 271 -13.20 -1.69 -10.30
CA LEU A 271 -12.94 -1.99 -11.71
C LEU A 271 -13.10 -0.76 -12.60
N GLU A 272 -13.99 0.19 -12.27
CA GLU A 272 -14.15 1.45 -13.01
C GLU A 272 -12.88 2.33 -12.97
N VAL A 273 -12.03 2.20 -11.94
CA VAL A 273 -10.73 2.90 -11.84
C VAL A 273 -9.52 2.02 -12.19
N THR A 274 -9.74 0.75 -12.55
CA THR A 274 -8.69 -0.25 -12.83
C THR A 274 -8.07 -0.06 -14.22
N GLN A 275 -6.73 -0.12 -14.35
CA GLN A 275 -6.06 -0.04 -15.66
C GLN A 275 -5.87 -1.43 -16.29
N SER A 276 -5.85 -1.52 -17.63
CA SER A 276 -5.78 -2.80 -18.38
C SER A 276 -4.60 -3.71 -17.98
N ALA A 277 -3.39 -3.16 -17.83
CA ALA A 277 -2.20 -3.92 -17.42
C ALA A 277 -2.24 -4.44 -15.96
N GLU A 278 -3.17 -3.91 -15.16
CA GLU A 278 -3.40 -4.31 -13.77
C GLU A 278 -4.53 -5.37 -13.75
N PHE A 279 -5.63 -5.11 -14.46
CA PHE A 279 -6.75 -6.03 -14.73
C PHE A 279 -6.29 -7.40 -15.27
N GLN A 280 -5.33 -7.41 -16.19
CA GLN A 280 -4.77 -8.64 -16.78
C GLN A 280 -4.17 -9.59 -15.73
N ARG A 281 -3.75 -9.11 -14.56
CA ARG A 281 -3.22 -9.95 -13.48
C ARG A 281 -4.32 -10.72 -12.75
N CYS A 282 -5.54 -10.17 -12.68
CA CYS A 282 -6.62 -10.69 -11.84
C CYS A 282 -7.85 -11.20 -12.60
N MET A 283 -8.01 -10.88 -13.89
CA MET A 283 -9.19 -11.24 -14.68
C MET A 283 -9.53 -12.74 -14.65
N VAL A 284 -8.55 -13.64 -14.59
CA VAL A 284 -8.77 -15.10 -14.62
C VAL A 284 -9.45 -15.62 -13.34
N PRO A 285 -8.91 -15.43 -12.12
CA PRO A 285 -9.63 -15.80 -10.89
C PRO A 285 -10.92 -15.01 -10.69
N LEU A 286 -10.94 -13.73 -11.07
CA LEU A 286 -12.11 -12.86 -10.95
C LEU A 286 -13.30 -13.36 -11.78
N PHE A 287 -13.14 -13.54 -13.10
CA PHE A 287 -14.24 -13.97 -13.96
C PHE A 287 -14.66 -15.42 -13.74
N ARG A 288 -13.81 -16.26 -13.13
CA ARG A 288 -14.22 -17.58 -12.59
C ARG A 288 -15.18 -17.46 -11.40
N GLN A 289 -14.99 -16.45 -10.54
CA GLN A 289 -15.92 -16.20 -9.44
C GLN A 289 -17.20 -15.52 -9.94
N ILE A 290 -17.10 -14.54 -10.84
CA ILE A 290 -18.28 -13.95 -11.50
C ILE A 290 -19.09 -15.02 -12.25
N GLY A 291 -18.45 -15.97 -12.93
CA GLY A 291 -19.14 -17.12 -13.54
C GLY A 291 -19.98 -17.96 -12.57
N ARG A 292 -19.60 -18.02 -11.28
CA ARG A 292 -20.41 -18.66 -10.22
C ARG A 292 -21.56 -17.78 -9.77
N SER A 293 -21.32 -16.49 -9.50
CA SER A 293 -22.36 -15.54 -9.08
C SER A 293 -23.40 -15.29 -10.18
N LEU A 294 -23.01 -15.33 -11.47
CA LEU A 294 -23.93 -15.37 -12.61
C LEU A 294 -24.89 -16.56 -12.52
N ASN A 295 -24.40 -17.75 -12.18
CA ASN A 295 -25.21 -18.96 -11.96
C ASN A 295 -25.78 -19.07 -10.53
N SER A 296 -25.76 -18.01 -9.73
CA SER A 296 -26.37 -18.03 -8.40
C SER A 296 -27.89 -18.18 -8.52
N PRO A 297 -28.54 -19.10 -7.76
CA PRO A 297 -29.99 -19.22 -7.77
C PRO A 297 -30.69 -17.99 -7.14
N HIS A 298 -29.95 -17.14 -6.43
CA HIS A 298 -30.46 -15.91 -5.83
C HIS A 298 -30.43 -14.76 -6.85
N PHE A 299 -31.59 -14.40 -7.40
CA PHE A 299 -31.67 -13.52 -8.56
C PHE A 299 -30.91 -12.19 -8.41
N GLN A 300 -30.91 -11.56 -7.24
CA GLN A 300 -30.21 -10.28 -7.03
C GLN A 300 -28.68 -10.39 -7.19
N VAL A 301 -28.10 -11.57 -6.91
CA VAL A 301 -26.66 -11.83 -7.10
C VAL A 301 -26.35 -11.94 -8.59
N ALA A 302 -27.13 -12.75 -9.31
CA ALA A 302 -27.00 -12.91 -10.75
C ALA A 302 -27.26 -11.59 -11.50
N GLU A 303 -28.24 -10.80 -11.06
CA GLU A 303 -28.56 -9.47 -11.59
C GLU A 303 -27.42 -8.48 -11.37
N ARG A 304 -26.90 -8.36 -10.13
CA ARG A 304 -25.79 -7.46 -9.79
C ARG A 304 -24.52 -7.80 -10.57
N ALA A 305 -24.25 -9.10 -10.78
CA ALA A 305 -23.12 -9.58 -11.59
C ALA A 305 -23.33 -9.37 -13.10
N LEU A 306 -24.55 -9.47 -13.62
CA LEU A 306 -24.86 -9.16 -15.02
C LEU A 306 -24.77 -7.66 -15.32
N PHE A 307 -25.06 -6.80 -14.34
CA PHE A 307 -24.98 -5.34 -14.50
C PHE A 307 -23.56 -4.79 -14.71
N TRP A 308 -22.51 -5.55 -14.43
CA TRP A 308 -21.13 -5.17 -14.79
C TRP A 308 -20.94 -4.91 -16.29
N TRP A 309 -21.78 -5.51 -17.14
CA TRP A 309 -21.80 -5.25 -18.59
C TRP A 309 -22.55 -3.96 -19.00
N ASN A 310 -23.11 -3.22 -18.05
CA ASN A 310 -23.63 -1.87 -18.29
C ASN A 310 -22.56 -0.78 -18.09
N ASN A 311 -21.42 -1.11 -17.47
CA ASN A 311 -20.34 -0.17 -17.17
C ASN A 311 -19.36 -0.09 -18.35
N GLU A 312 -19.29 1.06 -19.03
CA GLU A 312 -18.53 1.23 -20.28
C GLU A 312 -17.04 0.89 -20.12
N HIS A 313 -16.44 1.23 -18.98
CA HIS A 313 -15.01 0.96 -18.73
C HIS A 313 -14.75 -0.52 -18.48
N ILE A 314 -15.62 -1.20 -17.73
CA ILE A 314 -15.53 -2.66 -17.53
C ILE A 314 -15.74 -3.39 -18.86
N VAL A 315 -16.67 -2.94 -19.69
CA VAL A 315 -16.88 -3.48 -21.05
C VAL A 315 -15.63 -3.28 -21.93
N ALA A 316 -14.93 -2.13 -21.84
CA ALA A 316 -13.68 -1.91 -22.54
C ALA A 316 -12.56 -2.86 -22.08
N LEU A 317 -12.35 -3.01 -20.77
CA LEU A 317 -11.41 -3.98 -20.18
C LEU A 317 -11.71 -5.42 -20.62
N ILE A 318 -13.00 -5.78 -20.69
CA ILE A 318 -13.47 -7.07 -21.19
C ILE A 318 -13.17 -7.21 -22.69
N ALA A 319 -13.43 -6.20 -23.51
CA ALA A 319 -13.26 -6.26 -24.98
C ALA A 319 -11.78 -6.43 -25.40
N GLU A 320 -10.84 -5.81 -24.68
CA GLU A 320 -9.40 -6.02 -24.86
C GLU A 320 -9.00 -7.47 -24.54
N ASN A 321 -9.59 -8.05 -23.48
CA ASN A 321 -9.17 -9.33 -22.90
C ASN A 321 -10.14 -10.50 -23.18
N ARG A 322 -11.07 -10.30 -24.12
CA ARG A 322 -12.19 -11.21 -24.46
C ARG A 322 -11.75 -12.64 -24.79
N HIS A 323 -10.57 -12.79 -25.39
CA HIS A 323 -9.95 -14.07 -25.75
C HIS A 323 -9.64 -14.97 -24.52
N VAL A 324 -9.52 -14.39 -23.32
CA VAL A 324 -9.45 -15.13 -22.04
C VAL A 324 -10.82 -15.16 -21.35
N ILE A 325 -11.54 -14.03 -21.35
CA ILE A 325 -12.75 -13.86 -20.53
C ILE A 325 -13.96 -14.64 -21.08
N LEU A 326 -14.24 -14.57 -22.39
CA LEU A 326 -15.42 -15.22 -22.97
C LEU A 326 -15.41 -16.75 -22.75
N PRO A 327 -14.32 -17.51 -22.98
CA PRO A 327 -14.26 -18.93 -22.66
C PRO A 327 -14.52 -19.31 -21.19
N ILE A 328 -14.29 -18.39 -20.24
CA ILE A 328 -14.52 -18.63 -18.80
C ILE A 328 -16.00 -18.53 -18.44
N ILE A 329 -16.72 -17.57 -19.01
CA ILE A 329 -18.12 -17.25 -18.65
C ILE A 329 -19.16 -17.83 -19.62
N PHE A 330 -18.77 -18.28 -20.83
CA PHE A 330 -19.70 -18.81 -21.83
C PHE A 330 -20.58 -19.93 -21.26
N ASP A 331 -19.96 -20.90 -20.57
CA ASP A 331 -20.66 -22.01 -19.92
C ASP A 331 -21.65 -21.55 -18.84
N ALA A 332 -21.46 -20.38 -18.23
CA ALA A 332 -22.36 -19.81 -17.23
C ALA A 332 -23.55 -19.08 -17.89
N LEU A 333 -23.28 -18.26 -18.92
CA LEU A 333 -24.32 -17.54 -19.67
C LEU A 333 -25.31 -18.50 -20.32
N GLU A 334 -24.83 -19.57 -20.96
CA GLU A 334 -25.70 -20.60 -21.56
C GLU A 334 -26.55 -21.34 -20.52
N LYS A 335 -25.98 -21.70 -19.36
CA LYS A 335 -26.74 -22.33 -18.27
C LYS A 335 -27.86 -21.42 -17.76
N ASN A 336 -27.59 -20.13 -17.58
CA ASN A 336 -28.62 -19.16 -17.19
C ASN A 336 -29.76 -19.13 -18.20
N ILE A 337 -29.46 -18.82 -19.47
CA ILE A 337 -30.44 -18.68 -20.55
C ILE A 337 -31.34 -19.92 -20.69
N ARG A 338 -30.82 -21.12 -20.42
CA ARG A 338 -31.54 -22.39 -20.53
C ARG A 338 -32.31 -22.81 -19.28
N SER A 339 -31.87 -22.42 -18.08
CA SER A 339 -32.33 -23.07 -16.84
C SER A 339 -32.55 -22.15 -15.62
N HIS A 340 -32.20 -20.86 -15.69
CA HIS A 340 -32.46 -19.97 -14.57
C HIS A 340 -33.95 -19.62 -14.47
N TRP A 341 -34.50 -19.73 -13.25
CA TRP A 341 -35.94 -19.66 -12.99
C TRP A 341 -36.54 -18.26 -13.21
N ASN A 342 -35.76 -17.20 -12.95
CA ASN A 342 -36.17 -15.81 -13.16
C ASN A 342 -35.89 -15.37 -14.59
N GLN A 343 -36.94 -15.00 -15.33
CA GLN A 343 -36.87 -14.58 -16.74
C GLN A 343 -36.09 -13.27 -16.97
N ALA A 344 -35.98 -12.38 -15.97
CA ALA A 344 -35.15 -11.18 -16.08
C ALA A 344 -33.67 -11.55 -16.24
N ILE A 345 -33.19 -12.53 -15.46
CA ILE A 345 -31.82 -13.07 -15.53
C ILE A 345 -31.58 -13.75 -16.88
N ASN A 346 -32.58 -14.42 -17.45
CA ASN A 346 -32.50 -15.02 -18.78
C ASN A 346 -32.33 -13.93 -19.87
N GLY A 347 -33.11 -12.85 -19.80
CA GLY A 347 -33.02 -11.71 -20.72
C GLY A 347 -31.69 -10.97 -20.60
N LEU A 348 -31.23 -10.68 -19.38
CA LEU A 348 -29.93 -10.04 -19.12
C LEU A 348 -28.76 -10.93 -19.60
N SER A 349 -28.79 -12.23 -19.30
CA SER A 349 -27.76 -13.18 -19.76
C SER A 349 -27.74 -13.30 -21.29
N ALA A 350 -28.91 -13.26 -21.95
CA ALA A 350 -29.01 -13.26 -23.41
C ALA A 350 -28.50 -11.96 -24.05
N ASN A 351 -28.66 -10.81 -23.39
CA ASN A 351 -28.08 -9.55 -23.82
C ASN A 351 -26.54 -9.56 -23.68
N VAL A 352 -26.00 -10.03 -22.55
CA VAL A 352 -24.55 -10.19 -22.37
C VAL A 352 -23.97 -11.16 -23.40
N ARG A 353 -24.64 -12.30 -23.66
CA ARG A 353 -24.25 -13.23 -24.73
C ARG A 353 -24.23 -12.56 -26.12
N ARG A 354 -25.22 -11.71 -26.43
CA ARG A 354 -25.25 -10.96 -27.70
C ARG A 354 -24.10 -9.98 -27.82
N MET A 355 -23.79 -9.23 -26.77
CA MET A 355 -22.65 -8.29 -26.77
C MET A 355 -21.32 -9.01 -27.05
N PHE A 356 -21.11 -10.23 -26.52
CA PHE A 356 -19.93 -11.02 -26.88
C PHE A 356 -19.92 -11.51 -28.34
N GLN A 357 -21.07 -11.87 -28.89
CA GLN A 357 -21.20 -12.24 -30.31
C GLN A 357 -20.95 -11.04 -31.24
N GLU A 358 -21.34 -9.83 -30.82
CA GLU A 358 -21.09 -8.57 -31.52
C GLU A 358 -19.62 -8.10 -31.38
N MET A 359 -18.94 -8.41 -30.27
CA MET A 359 -17.52 -8.14 -30.07
C MET A 359 -16.59 -9.03 -30.89
N ASP A 360 -16.86 -10.34 -30.97
CA ASP A 360 -15.98 -11.31 -31.65
C ASP A 360 -16.72 -12.58 -32.07
N ALA A 361 -17.30 -12.57 -33.27
CA ALA A 361 -18.11 -13.68 -33.77
C ALA A 361 -17.30 -14.98 -33.98
N GLU A 362 -16.04 -14.91 -34.41
CA GLU A 362 -15.21 -16.10 -34.62
C GLU A 362 -14.84 -16.79 -33.30
N LEU A 363 -14.46 -16.01 -32.28
CA LEU A 363 -14.24 -16.53 -30.93
C LEU A 363 -15.54 -17.06 -30.30
N PHE A 364 -16.67 -16.40 -30.55
CA PHE A 364 -17.98 -16.83 -30.06
C PHE A 364 -18.39 -18.19 -30.63
N ASP A 365 -18.25 -18.39 -31.94
CA ASP A 365 -18.56 -19.66 -32.61
C ASP A 365 -17.61 -20.80 -32.20
N GLU A 366 -16.34 -20.50 -31.91
CA GLU A 366 -15.42 -21.45 -31.27
C GLU A 366 -15.88 -21.83 -29.86
N CYS A 367 -16.24 -20.85 -29.02
CA CYS A 367 -16.77 -21.12 -27.67
C CYS A 367 -18.06 -21.94 -27.72
N GLN A 368 -18.96 -21.67 -28.67
CA GLN A 368 -20.20 -22.43 -28.87
C GLN A 368 -19.92 -23.88 -29.28
N ARG A 369 -18.98 -24.11 -30.20
CA ARG A 369 -18.55 -25.47 -30.59
C ARG A 369 -17.92 -26.22 -29.43
N GLN A 370 -17.07 -25.57 -28.62
CA GLN A 370 -16.49 -26.18 -27.43
C GLN A 370 -17.56 -26.50 -26.37
N HIS A 371 -18.54 -25.63 -26.15
CA HIS A 371 -19.65 -25.86 -25.24
C HIS A 371 -20.48 -27.08 -25.67
N ALA A 372 -20.91 -27.15 -26.93
CA ALA A 372 -21.64 -28.30 -27.46
C ALA A 372 -20.84 -29.61 -27.36
N ALA A 373 -19.52 -29.56 -27.57
CA ALA A 373 -18.65 -30.72 -27.37
C ALA A 373 -18.54 -31.16 -25.90
N LYS A 374 -18.44 -30.21 -24.94
CA LYS A 374 -18.50 -30.50 -23.49
C LYS A 374 -19.83 -31.16 -23.11
N GLU A 375 -20.96 -30.62 -23.57
CA GLU A 375 -22.29 -31.18 -23.28
C GLU A 375 -22.45 -32.59 -23.84
N ALA A 376 -22.05 -32.82 -25.10
CA ALA A 376 -22.10 -34.14 -25.72
C ALA A 376 -21.16 -35.16 -25.06
N MET A 377 -20.04 -34.71 -24.46
CA MET A 377 -19.16 -35.56 -23.66
C MET A 377 -19.73 -35.85 -22.27
N ALA A 378 -20.35 -34.86 -21.62
CA ALA A 378 -21.00 -35.01 -20.32
C ALA A 378 -22.20 -35.97 -20.39
N GLY A 379 -23.03 -35.87 -21.44
CA GLY A 379 -24.15 -36.80 -21.67
C GLY A 379 -23.67 -38.25 -21.79
N LYS A 380 -22.64 -38.51 -22.62
CA LYS A 380 -22.03 -39.84 -22.76
C LYS A 380 -21.41 -40.36 -21.46
N LEU A 381 -20.83 -39.48 -20.65
CA LEU A 381 -20.29 -39.86 -19.34
C LEU A 381 -21.42 -40.25 -18.37
N GLU A 382 -22.55 -39.54 -18.37
CA GLU A 382 -23.69 -39.90 -17.53
C GLU A 382 -24.39 -41.18 -17.99
N GLU A 383 -24.54 -41.39 -19.31
CA GLU A 383 -24.99 -42.68 -19.89
C GLU A 383 -24.10 -43.84 -19.42
N GLN A 384 -22.77 -43.65 -19.39
CA GLN A 384 -21.83 -44.64 -18.87
C GLN A 384 -21.97 -44.84 -17.35
N ARG A 385 -22.19 -43.79 -16.57
CA ARG A 385 -22.41 -43.88 -15.11
C ARG A 385 -23.70 -44.64 -14.80
N VAL A 386 -24.82 -44.29 -15.43
CA VAL A 386 -26.11 -44.99 -15.30
C VAL A 386 -25.98 -46.47 -15.72
N SER A 387 -25.31 -46.75 -16.83
CA SER A 387 -25.07 -48.13 -17.29
C SER A 387 -24.19 -48.93 -16.32
N THR A 388 -23.22 -48.27 -15.67
CA THR A 388 -22.34 -48.89 -14.67
C THR A 388 -23.11 -49.18 -13.38
N TRP A 389 -23.92 -48.24 -12.89
CA TRP A 389 -24.78 -48.44 -11.73
C TRP A 389 -25.76 -49.59 -11.93
N LYS A 390 -26.47 -49.61 -13.06
CA LYS A 390 -27.41 -50.70 -13.39
C LYS A 390 -26.71 -52.07 -13.40
N ARG A 391 -25.49 -52.16 -13.95
CA ARG A 391 -24.71 -53.40 -13.93
C ARG A 391 -24.28 -53.81 -12.52
N LEU A 392 -24.00 -52.86 -11.63
CA LEU A 392 -23.71 -53.14 -10.21
C LEU A 392 -24.96 -53.64 -9.47
N GLU A 393 -26.14 -53.07 -9.74
CA GLU A 393 -27.42 -53.54 -9.20
C GLU A 393 -27.74 -54.98 -9.66
N GLU A 394 -27.58 -55.28 -10.96
CA GLU A 394 -27.76 -56.61 -11.54
C GLU A 394 -26.81 -57.65 -10.89
N VAL A 395 -25.55 -57.28 -10.64
CA VAL A 395 -24.56 -58.14 -9.94
C VAL A 395 -24.91 -58.31 -8.45
N ALA A 396 -25.36 -57.27 -7.77
CA ALA A 396 -25.78 -57.35 -6.37
C ALA A 396 -26.99 -58.28 -6.19
N ALA A 397 -28.03 -58.11 -7.02
CA ALA A 397 -29.21 -58.98 -7.03
C ALA A 397 -28.85 -60.44 -7.35
N GLY A 398 -28.00 -60.66 -8.37
CA GLY A 398 -27.50 -62.00 -8.73
C GLY A 398 -26.63 -62.66 -7.66
N THR A 399 -26.06 -61.88 -6.75
CA THR A 399 -25.26 -62.38 -5.61
C THR A 399 -26.13 -62.70 -4.39
N MET A 400 -27.14 -61.88 -4.09
CA MET A 400 -28.11 -62.17 -3.02
C MET A 400 -28.83 -63.52 -3.24
N GLY A 401 -29.16 -63.84 -4.49
CA GLY A 401 -29.76 -65.13 -4.86
C GLY A 401 -28.89 -66.38 -4.63
N LYS A 402 -27.60 -66.24 -4.25
CA LYS A 402 -26.69 -67.37 -4.01
C LYS A 402 -26.29 -67.56 -2.53
N ASN A 403 -26.46 -66.54 -1.68
CA ASN A 403 -25.99 -66.60 -0.29
C ASN A 403 -27.10 -66.82 0.76
N MET A 404 -28.37 -67.00 0.36
CA MET A 404 -29.44 -67.47 1.26
C MET A 404 -29.35 -68.98 1.52
N VAL A 405 -28.31 -69.41 2.25
CA VAL A 405 -28.39 -70.65 3.03
C VAL A 405 -29.22 -70.34 4.28
N LEU A 406 -30.41 -70.93 4.38
CA LEU A 406 -31.28 -70.78 5.54
C LEU A 406 -30.64 -71.41 6.77
N VAL A 407 -30.09 -70.58 7.66
CA VAL A 407 -29.70 -71.00 9.01
C VAL A 407 -30.96 -71.12 9.86
N SER A 408 -31.66 -72.24 9.70
CA SER A 408 -32.81 -72.61 10.52
C SER A 408 -32.33 -73.11 11.89
N GLY A 409 -32.48 -72.27 12.91
CA GLY A 409 -32.31 -72.61 14.32
C GLY A 409 -32.96 -71.53 15.21
N LEU A 410 -33.47 -71.85 16.41
CA LEU A 410 -33.47 -73.16 17.09
C LEU A 410 -34.75 -73.29 17.94
#